data_AF-A0A2N6MLC3-F1
#
_entry.id   AF-A0A2N6MLC3-F1
#
_cell.length_a   1.000
_cell.length_b   1.000
_cell.length_c   1.000
_cell.angle_alpha   90.00
_cell.angle_beta   90.00
_cell.angle_gamma   90.00
#
_symmetry.space_group_name_H-M   'P 1'
#
loop_
_entity.id
_entity.type
_entity.pdbx_description
1 polymer ?
#
loop_
_entity_poly.entity_id
_entity_poly.type
_entity_poly.pdbx_seq_one_letter_code
_entity_poly.pdbx_strand_id
1 'polypeptide(L)'
;MVNRPPNPAPKPSATNTTKKRIVKKAKKIVKTSQLPTENSQQGGRPVLRRKVKTKKTSSGLASKLAIAILLGSACLVVAFAWVSIELMINPDKVTWLNKLLPAWVKSLTHDENPQTLPQIQSALEQQGTIAGDILPLESGEIETFLLPVFKQAHNCRSDCREIVELRVYQRSQNLELKSKAEKYYTLATQLSITGLEESFVVSPSVDATSENQGSNFVLPVREIGRLEGETSSSGIWLYAQGKHQQESQAIAYGYIFHYNPKRTNLQLMLSWTSPSGQLPKWQQVTGGGAKELVVDQTVGLEPQLNIYQVKPSNFVLNPIQLEQISLQTPALNDAAYQDALLIAKSGLWTPAWEWLQFIQKQRRDKMPAAAQAQIDMIRLHSQLTKTQADTTWASPSQQVLADLIDGRWGKALQVFEASPQNAQEIATLLKADRGRLWNRVETALQVNPKRSEVQAWGALIIAVQQGQERANTFLQGQTQITKESLAYIQTLLAQVISEQ
;
A
#
# COMPACT_ATOMS: atom_id res chain seq x y z
N MET A 1 -43.83 -16.37 -24.69
CA MET A 1 -42.87 -17.49 -24.51
C MET A 1 -42.60 -17.65 -23.02
N VAL A 2 -42.77 -18.88 -22.54
CA VAL A 2 -42.64 -19.47 -21.19
C VAL A 2 -42.10 -18.59 -20.05
N ASN A 3 -42.95 -18.39 -19.03
CA ASN A 3 -42.63 -17.84 -17.70
C ASN A 3 -41.74 -18.80 -16.89
N ARG A 4 -40.62 -18.30 -16.36
CA ARG A 4 -39.84 -18.95 -15.28
C ARG A 4 -39.86 -18.07 -14.03
N PRO A 5 -40.14 -18.61 -12.83
CA PRO A 5 -40.09 -17.86 -11.59
C PRO A 5 -38.65 -17.60 -11.12
N PRO A 6 -38.40 -16.51 -10.37
CA PRO A 6 -37.08 -16.20 -9.83
C PRO A 6 -36.71 -17.10 -8.64
N ASN A 7 -35.44 -17.53 -8.62
CA ASN A 7 -34.82 -18.31 -7.56
C ASN A 7 -34.80 -17.54 -6.22
N PRO A 8 -35.03 -18.19 -5.07
CA PRO A 8 -34.93 -17.55 -3.76
C PRO A 8 -33.49 -17.32 -3.32
N ALA A 9 -33.27 -16.20 -2.63
CA ALA A 9 -31.98 -15.75 -2.10
C ALA A 9 -31.36 -16.72 -1.07
N PRO A 10 -30.02 -16.79 -0.98
CA PRO A 10 -29.34 -17.64 -0.01
C PRO A 10 -29.41 -17.04 1.41
N LYS A 11 -29.72 -17.90 2.39
CA LYS A 11 -29.76 -17.58 3.82
C LYS A 11 -28.36 -17.32 4.40
N PRO A 12 -28.23 -16.43 5.41
CA PRO A 12 -26.95 -16.14 6.06
C PRO A 12 -26.47 -17.30 6.95
N SER A 13 -25.20 -17.67 6.82
CA SER A 13 -24.55 -18.69 7.64
C SER A 13 -24.27 -18.19 9.06
N ALA A 14 -24.61 -19.03 10.03
CA ALA A 14 -24.51 -18.77 11.46
C ALA A 14 -23.08 -18.57 11.98
N THR A 15 -23.02 -17.68 12.97
CA THR A 15 -21.90 -17.29 13.84
C THR A 15 -21.39 -18.46 14.67
N ASN A 16 -20.12 -18.84 14.51
CA ASN A 16 -19.45 -19.77 15.44
C ASN A 16 -18.81 -19.01 16.60
N THR A 17 -19.41 -19.18 17.78
CA THR A 17 -18.94 -18.68 19.07
C THR A 17 -17.94 -19.66 19.70
N THR A 18 -16.65 -19.34 19.65
CA THR A 18 -15.62 -20.16 20.31
C THR A 18 -15.52 -19.78 21.79
N LYS A 19 -16.07 -20.64 22.66
CA LYS A 19 -15.97 -20.55 24.13
C LYS A 19 -14.52 -20.68 24.59
N LYS A 20 -14.02 -19.65 25.28
CA LYS A 20 -12.78 -19.68 26.08
C LYS A 20 -12.92 -20.69 27.21
N ARG A 21 -12.07 -21.73 27.23
CA ARG A 21 -11.93 -22.64 28.36
C ARG A 21 -10.68 -22.27 29.17
N ILE A 22 -10.94 -21.79 30.38
CA ILE A 22 -10.00 -21.54 31.46
C ILE A 22 -9.43 -22.89 31.92
N VAL A 23 -8.11 -23.04 31.95
CA VAL A 23 -7.45 -24.13 32.70
C VAL A 23 -6.49 -23.53 33.72
N LYS A 24 -6.80 -23.82 34.98
CA LYS A 24 -6.11 -23.39 36.20
C LYS A 24 -4.78 -24.15 36.36
N LYS A 25 -3.78 -23.44 36.88
CA LYS A 25 -2.55 -24.00 37.47
C LYS A 25 -2.87 -24.88 38.68
N ALA A 26 -2.10 -25.95 38.88
CA ALA A 26 -1.86 -26.55 40.19
C ALA A 26 -0.43 -27.12 40.29
N LYS A 27 0.13 -27.06 41.50
CA LYS A 27 1.52 -27.28 41.92
C LYS A 27 1.86 -28.77 42.13
N LYS A 28 3.15 -29.08 41.88
CA LYS A 28 4.13 -29.88 42.65
C LYS A 28 3.65 -30.80 43.79
N ILE A 29 4.18 -32.03 43.84
CA ILE A 29 4.69 -32.89 44.97
C ILE A 29 5.05 -34.26 44.33
N VAL A 30 6.31 -34.71 44.24
CA VAL A 30 7.20 -35.39 45.21
C VAL A 30 6.81 -36.85 45.58
N LYS A 31 7.67 -37.78 45.13
CA LYS A 31 8.20 -39.03 45.76
C LYS A 31 7.49 -40.41 45.68
N THR A 32 8.35 -41.38 45.32
CA THR A 32 8.57 -42.73 45.89
C THR A 32 8.00 -43.96 45.16
N SER A 33 8.93 -44.91 44.99
CA SER A 33 8.89 -46.31 44.59
C SER A 33 7.68 -47.14 45.02
N GLN A 34 7.33 -48.15 44.20
CA GLN A 34 7.43 -49.59 44.54
C GLN A 34 6.97 -50.51 43.37
N LEU A 35 7.63 -51.69 43.33
CA LEU A 35 7.38 -52.93 42.56
C LEU A 35 5.97 -53.54 42.82
N PRO A 36 5.42 -54.53 42.06
CA PRO A 36 5.91 -55.94 41.89
C PRO A 36 5.70 -56.55 40.48
N THR A 37 6.44 -57.55 39.97
CA THR A 37 6.65 -59.00 40.30
C THR A 37 5.45 -59.93 40.01
N GLU A 38 5.62 -60.85 39.04
CA GLU A 38 5.09 -62.23 38.94
C GLU A 38 5.46 -62.81 37.55
N ASN A 39 5.61 -64.11 37.27
CA ASN A 39 6.15 -65.30 37.96
C ASN A 39 6.14 -66.48 36.96
N SER A 40 6.74 -67.62 37.35
CA SER A 40 6.63 -69.00 36.82
C SER A 40 7.65 -69.45 35.76
N GLN A 41 8.67 -70.27 36.09
CA GLN A 41 8.71 -71.73 36.43
C GLN A 41 8.69 -72.62 35.17
N GLN A 42 9.42 -73.74 35.00
CA GLN A 42 10.42 -74.51 35.78
C GLN A 42 11.02 -75.62 34.87
N GLY A 43 12.20 -76.17 35.24
CA GLY A 43 12.72 -77.50 34.85
C GLY A 43 14.04 -77.47 34.05
N GLY A 44 15.17 -78.08 34.40
CA GLY A 44 15.55 -79.04 35.46
C GLY A 44 17.09 -79.02 35.71
N ARG A 45 17.50 -79.78 36.72
CA ARG A 45 18.75 -79.82 37.54
C ARG A 45 19.99 -80.51 36.87
N PRO A 46 21.19 -80.67 37.51
CA PRO A 46 22.21 -79.65 37.82
C PRO A 46 23.69 -80.11 37.59
N VAL A 47 24.64 -79.26 38.01
CA VAL A 47 26.05 -79.54 38.42
C VAL A 47 27.13 -79.66 37.32
N LEU A 48 28.02 -78.65 37.25
CA LEU A 48 29.44 -78.79 37.62
C LEU A 48 30.17 -77.44 37.55
N ARG A 49 30.78 -77.07 38.69
CA ARG A 49 31.64 -75.91 38.90
C ARG A 49 32.80 -75.90 37.90
N ARG A 50 32.99 -74.78 37.19
CA ARG A 50 34.30 -74.45 36.61
C ARG A 50 34.67 -73.00 36.95
N LYS A 51 35.79 -72.87 37.68
CA LYS A 51 36.42 -71.62 38.08
C LYS A 51 36.76 -70.78 36.84
N VAL A 52 36.19 -69.59 36.70
CA VAL A 52 36.70 -68.57 35.77
C VAL A 52 37.60 -67.64 36.55
N LYS A 53 38.91 -67.76 36.30
CA LYS A 53 39.93 -66.81 36.76
C LYS A 53 39.71 -65.49 36.01
N THR A 54 39.54 -64.40 36.76
CA THR A 54 39.67 -63.04 36.25
C THR A 54 41.13 -62.80 35.85
N LYS A 55 41.40 -62.72 34.55
CA LYS A 55 42.67 -62.19 34.04
C LYS A 55 42.56 -60.66 33.96
N LYS A 56 43.27 -59.99 34.87
CA LYS A 56 43.77 -58.62 34.66
C LYS A 56 44.68 -58.63 33.44
N THR A 57 44.36 -57.84 32.42
CA THR A 57 45.25 -57.56 31.29
C THR A 57 45.36 -56.05 31.05
N SER A 58 46.55 -55.54 31.38
CA SER A 58 47.25 -54.36 30.83
C SER A 58 46.43 -53.11 30.44
N SER A 59 46.18 -52.25 31.41
CA SER A 59 45.64 -50.88 31.25
C SER A 59 46.73 -49.84 30.93
N GLY A 60 47.57 -50.09 29.93
CA GLY A 60 48.66 -49.17 29.55
C GLY A 60 48.44 -48.42 28.22
N LEU A 61 47.73 -49.04 27.28
CA LEU A 61 47.51 -48.49 25.92
C LEU A 61 46.15 -47.81 25.77
N ALA A 62 45.10 -48.32 26.42
CA ALA A 62 43.77 -47.71 26.39
C ALA A 62 43.74 -46.32 27.05
N SER A 63 44.54 -46.11 28.11
CA SER A 63 44.65 -44.81 28.79
C SER A 63 45.37 -43.77 27.93
N LYS A 64 46.39 -44.18 27.14
CA LYS A 64 47.11 -43.27 26.26
C LYS A 64 46.26 -42.88 25.05
N LEU A 65 45.45 -43.80 24.53
CA LEU A 65 44.50 -43.53 23.46
C LEU A 65 43.37 -42.59 23.92
N ALA A 66 42.84 -42.78 25.13
CA ALA A 66 41.82 -41.91 25.70
C ALA A 66 42.34 -40.48 25.98
N ILE A 67 43.58 -40.35 26.45
CA ILE A 67 44.24 -39.05 26.65
C ILE A 67 44.50 -38.36 25.30
N ALA A 68 44.92 -39.11 24.26
CA ALA A 68 45.10 -38.56 22.92
C ALA A 68 43.78 -38.10 22.28
N ILE A 69 42.67 -38.84 22.49
CA ILE A 69 41.34 -38.45 22.03
C ILE A 69 40.84 -37.21 22.78
N LEU A 70 41.03 -37.15 24.10
CA LEU A 70 40.65 -35.98 24.91
C LEU A 70 41.45 -34.73 24.53
N LEU A 71 42.77 -34.85 24.36
CA LEU A 71 43.62 -33.74 23.90
C LEU A 71 43.28 -33.31 22.45
N GLY A 72 43.02 -34.27 21.56
CA GLY A 72 42.54 -33.98 20.20
C GLY A 72 41.21 -33.24 20.18
N SER A 73 40.27 -33.64 21.06
CA SER A 73 38.97 -32.97 21.18
C SER A 73 39.07 -31.57 21.77
N ALA A 74 39.96 -31.36 22.75
CA ALA A 74 40.20 -30.04 23.33
C ALA A 74 40.83 -29.07 22.31
N CYS A 75 41.78 -29.53 21.49
CA CYS A 75 42.35 -28.73 20.40
C CYS A 75 41.31 -28.37 19.33
N LEU A 76 40.41 -29.30 19.00
CA LEU A 76 39.30 -29.04 18.07
C LEU A 76 38.34 -27.97 18.59
N VAL A 77 37.95 -28.03 19.88
CA VAL A 77 37.05 -27.03 20.47
C VAL A 77 37.70 -25.64 20.48
N VAL A 78 39.00 -25.55 20.81
CA VAL A 78 39.73 -24.26 20.78
C VAL A 78 39.85 -23.74 19.34
N ALA A 79 40.14 -24.61 18.36
CA ALA A 79 40.19 -24.20 16.96
C ALA A 79 38.83 -23.72 16.45
N PHE A 80 37.74 -24.40 16.79
CA PHE A 80 36.39 -23.97 16.41
C PHE A 80 35.96 -22.68 17.13
N ALA A 81 36.30 -22.52 18.41
CA ALA A 81 36.03 -21.28 19.13
C ALA A 81 36.83 -20.11 18.54
N TRP A 82 38.10 -20.33 18.20
CA TRP A 82 38.95 -19.33 17.55
C TRP A 82 38.41 -18.94 16.17
N VAL A 83 38.06 -19.92 15.34
CA VAL A 83 37.44 -19.68 14.02
C VAL A 83 36.10 -18.96 14.16
N SER A 84 35.30 -19.28 15.19
CA SER A 84 34.02 -18.60 15.46
C SER A 84 34.22 -17.14 15.86
N ILE A 85 35.24 -16.86 16.69
CA ILE A 85 35.63 -15.50 17.08
C ILE A 85 36.14 -14.73 15.86
N GLU A 86 36.99 -15.34 15.04
CA GLU A 86 37.53 -14.71 13.82
C GLU A 86 36.41 -14.40 12.81
N LEU A 87 35.44 -15.31 12.62
CA LEU A 87 34.25 -15.08 11.78
C LEU A 87 33.34 -13.96 12.30
N MET A 88 33.32 -13.75 13.63
CA MET A 88 32.52 -12.71 14.26
C MET A 88 33.21 -11.33 14.24
N ILE A 89 34.54 -11.29 14.17
CA ILE A 89 35.36 -10.07 14.18
C ILE A 89 35.73 -9.62 12.76
N ASN A 90 36.04 -10.53 11.85
CA ASN A 90 36.39 -10.26 10.44
C ASN A 90 35.98 -11.43 9.53
N PRO A 91 34.70 -11.51 9.11
CA PRO A 91 34.22 -12.61 8.25
C PRO A 91 35.01 -12.73 6.93
N ASP A 92 35.57 -11.62 6.43
CA ASP A 92 36.25 -11.52 5.13
C ASP A 92 37.62 -12.22 5.07
N LYS A 93 38.21 -12.61 6.23
CA LYS A 93 39.55 -13.24 6.27
C LYS A 93 39.55 -14.76 6.03
N VAL A 94 38.39 -15.42 6.01
CA VAL A 94 38.28 -16.88 5.93
C VAL A 94 37.86 -17.33 4.52
N THR A 95 38.64 -16.95 3.52
CA THR A 95 38.34 -17.14 2.08
C THR A 95 38.28 -18.60 1.62
N TRP A 96 38.87 -19.54 2.37
CA TRP A 96 38.85 -20.97 2.03
C TRP A 96 37.47 -21.62 2.22
N LEU A 97 36.63 -21.08 3.11
CA LEU A 97 35.30 -21.62 3.41
C LEU A 97 34.29 -21.29 2.27
N ASN A 98 34.51 -20.19 1.54
CA ASN A 98 33.70 -19.79 0.38
C ASN A 98 33.73 -20.82 -0.77
N LYS A 99 34.76 -21.70 -0.82
CA LYS A 99 34.85 -22.77 -1.82
C LYS A 99 33.96 -23.98 -1.53
N LEU A 100 33.59 -24.22 -0.26
CA LEU A 100 32.80 -25.37 0.20
C LEU A 100 31.30 -25.10 0.36
N LEU A 101 30.86 -23.86 0.16
CA LEU A 101 29.45 -23.49 0.30
C LEU A 101 28.61 -23.86 -0.94
N PRO A 102 27.37 -24.33 -0.75
CA PRO A 102 26.41 -24.57 -1.85
C PRO A 102 26.11 -23.29 -2.64
N ALA A 103 25.73 -23.45 -3.91
CA ALA A 103 25.49 -22.35 -4.85
C ALA A 103 24.49 -21.28 -4.35
N TRP A 104 23.50 -21.65 -3.53
CA TRP A 104 22.50 -20.73 -2.98
C TRP A 104 23.01 -19.81 -1.85
N VAL A 105 24.19 -20.10 -1.28
CA VAL A 105 24.86 -19.22 -0.29
C VAL A 105 25.82 -18.24 -0.99
N LYS A 106 26.39 -18.62 -2.14
CA LYS A 106 27.27 -17.77 -2.95
C LYS A 106 26.55 -16.58 -3.58
N SER A 107 25.23 -16.67 -3.78
CA SER A 107 24.38 -15.56 -4.22
C SER A 107 24.03 -14.55 -3.12
N LEU A 108 24.34 -14.85 -1.85
CA LEU A 108 24.13 -13.94 -0.72
C LEU A 108 25.38 -13.10 -0.41
N THR A 109 26.57 -13.62 -0.70
CA THR A 109 27.82 -12.85 -0.77
C THR A 109 27.82 -12.09 -2.10
N HIS A 110 27.39 -10.83 -2.07
CA HIS A 110 27.59 -9.91 -3.20
C HIS A 110 29.06 -9.93 -3.60
N ASP A 111 29.37 -9.84 -4.90
CA ASP A 111 30.74 -9.78 -5.41
C ASP A 111 31.57 -8.78 -4.58
N GLU A 112 32.40 -9.31 -3.68
CA GLU A 112 33.23 -8.54 -2.75
C GLU A 112 34.34 -7.78 -3.48
N ASN A 113 34.41 -7.92 -4.80
CA ASN A 113 35.42 -7.28 -5.65
C ASN A 113 34.93 -5.88 -6.04
N PRO A 114 35.57 -4.82 -5.52
CA PRO A 114 35.24 -3.48 -5.92
C PRO A 114 35.55 -3.28 -7.40
N GLN A 115 34.64 -2.64 -8.12
CA GLN A 115 34.73 -2.42 -9.56
C GLN A 115 34.77 -0.93 -9.89
N THR A 116 35.42 -0.56 -10.98
CA THR A 116 35.34 0.81 -11.52
C THR A 116 34.03 1.00 -12.29
N LEU A 117 33.60 2.24 -12.49
CA LEU A 117 32.39 2.53 -13.29
C LEU A 117 32.44 1.89 -14.70
N PRO A 118 33.54 1.95 -15.47
CA PRO A 118 33.63 1.25 -16.75
C PRO A 118 33.48 -0.27 -16.64
N GLN A 119 34.01 -0.89 -15.57
CA GLN A 119 33.87 -2.32 -15.33
C GLN A 119 32.41 -2.69 -15.03
N ILE A 120 31.71 -1.90 -14.22
CA ILE A 120 30.29 -2.07 -13.93
C ILE A 120 29.46 -1.99 -15.22
N GLN A 121 29.71 -0.96 -16.05
CA GLN A 121 29.03 -0.77 -17.33
C GLN A 121 29.27 -1.95 -18.27
N SER A 122 30.54 -2.38 -18.42
CA SER A 122 30.91 -3.51 -19.27
C SER A 122 30.25 -4.82 -18.80
N ALA A 123 30.16 -5.04 -17.49
CA ALA A 123 29.50 -6.22 -16.92
C ALA A 123 27.99 -6.23 -17.22
N LEU A 124 27.33 -5.08 -17.16
CA LEU A 124 25.91 -4.93 -17.50
C LEU A 124 25.67 -5.18 -19.00
N GLU A 125 26.54 -4.66 -19.87
CA GLU A 125 26.48 -4.88 -21.32
C GLU A 125 26.64 -6.36 -21.68
N GLN A 126 27.59 -7.06 -21.05
CA GLN A 126 27.77 -8.51 -21.21
C GLN A 126 26.53 -9.32 -20.79
N GLN A 127 25.72 -8.78 -19.87
CA GLN A 127 24.44 -9.36 -19.44
C GLN A 127 23.26 -8.98 -20.36
N GLY A 128 23.50 -8.21 -21.42
CA GLY A 128 22.45 -7.72 -22.32
C GLY A 128 21.57 -6.64 -21.71
N THR A 129 22.08 -5.92 -20.70
CA THR A 129 21.41 -4.79 -20.05
C THR A 129 22.20 -3.50 -20.26
N ILE A 130 21.56 -2.36 -20.03
CA ILE A 130 22.12 -1.04 -20.31
C ILE A 130 22.17 -0.25 -19.00
N ALA A 131 23.35 0.26 -18.65
CA ALA A 131 23.51 1.17 -17.52
C ALA A 131 22.85 2.53 -17.86
N GLY A 132 22.04 3.05 -16.96
CA GLY A 132 21.47 4.39 -17.08
C GLY A 132 22.32 5.49 -16.48
N ASP A 133 21.73 6.68 -16.41
CA ASP A 133 22.37 7.84 -15.79
C ASP A 133 22.51 7.63 -14.28
N ILE A 134 23.68 7.99 -13.76
CA ILE A 134 23.97 7.91 -12.33
C ILE A 134 23.16 8.97 -11.59
N LEU A 135 22.37 8.56 -10.61
CA LEU A 135 21.75 9.47 -9.65
C LEU A 135 22.58 9.45 -8.36
N PRO A 136 23.30 10.54 -8.02
CA PRO A 136 23.97 10.63 -6.73
C PRO A 136 22.97 10.39 -5.60
N LEU A 137 23.41 9.84 -4.47
CA LEU A 137 22.61 9.67 -3.25
C LEU A 137 23.21 10.44 -2.07
N GLU A 138 24.23 11.24 -2.29
CA GLU A 138 24.83 12.10 -1.27
C GLU A 138 25.27 13.40 -1.95
N SER A 139 25.39 14.47 -1.17
CA SER A 139 25.88 15.76 -1.66
C SER A 139 27.40 15.75 -1.66
N GLY A 140 28.04 16.03 -2.80
CA GLY A 140 29.50 16.08 -2.93
C GLY A 140 30.03 15.18 -4.04
N GLU A 141 31.24 14.64 -3.87
CA GLU A 141 31.76 13.60 -4.76
C GLU A 141 30.82 12.39 -4.79
N ILE A 142 30.79 11.66 -5.91
CA ILE A 142 29.96 10.45 -6.10
C ILE A 142 30.52 9.32 -5.22
N GLU A 143 30.22 9.40 -3.93
CA GLU A 143 30.55 8.41 -2.89
C GLU A 143 29.52 7.29 -2.87
N THR A 144 28.24 7.65 -2.95
CA THR A 144 27.13 6.70 -3.03
C THR A 144 26.17 7.14 -4.13
N PHE A 145 25.75 6.21 -4.97
CA PHE A 145 24.86 6.50 -6.10
C PHE A 145 23.93 5.35 -6.44
N LEU A 146 22.83 5.71 -7.10
CA LEU A 146 21.89 4.80 -7.73
C LEU A 146 22.19 4.69 -9.22
N LEU A 147 22.26 3.47 -9.72
CA LEU A 147 22.37 3.14 -11.12
C LEU A 147 21.09 2.39 -11.55
N PRO A 148 20.20 3.03 -12.33
CA PRO A 148 19.13 2.31 -13.00
C PRO A 148 19.70 1.39 -14.09
N VAL A 149 19.21 0.16 -14.14
CA VAL A 149 19.57 -0.82 -15.16
C VAL A 149 18.38 -1.01 -16.08
N PHE A 150 18.64 -0.85 -17.36
CA PHE A 150 17.65 -0.91 -18.42
C PHE A 150 17.75 -2.19 -19.23
N LYS A 151 16.62 -2.60 -19.79
CA LYS A 151 16.56 -3.62 -20.84
C LYS A 151 15.86 -3.04 -22.07
N GLN A 152 16.30 -3.43 -23.25
CA GLN A 152 15.63 -3.08 -24.50
C GLN A 152 14.46 -4.04 -24.72
N ALA A 153 13.24 -3.51 -24.92
CA ALA A 153 12.11 -4.32 -25.34
C ALA A 153 12.35 -4.94 -26.74
N HIS A 154 11.82 -6.14 -26.97
CA HIS A 154 11.97 -6.83 -28.26
C HIS A 154 11.17 -6.08 -29.35
N ASN A 155 11.72 -6.00 -30.57
CA ASN A 155 11.08 -5.37 -31.74
C ASN A 155 10.73 -3.86 -31.58
N CYS A 156 11.55 -3.11 -30.86
CA CYS A 156 11.33 -1.68 -30.64
C CYS A 156 11.70 -0.81 -31.86
N ARG A 157 10.83 0.16 -32.19
CA ARG A 157 11.09 1.19 -33.23
C ARG A 157 11.54 2.55 -32.66
N SER A 158 11.25 2.88 -31.40
CA SER A 158 11.72 4.10 -30.72
C SER A 158 11.60 4.01 -29.18
N ASP A 159 12.67 4.38 -28.45
CA ASP A 159 12.83 4.45 -26.98
C ASP A 159 11.95 3.49 -26.13
N CYS A 160 12.22 2.18 -26.26
CA CYS A 160 11.56 1.14 -25.47
C CYS A 160 12.47 0.57 -24.37
N ARG A 161 13.30 1.43 -23.77
CA ARG A 161 14.08 1.03 -22.60
C ARG A 161 13.16 1.00 -21.40
N GLU A 162 13.19 -0.12 -20.68
CA GLU A 162 12.45 -0.30 -19.44
C GLU A 162 13.43 -0.51 -18.29
N ILE A 163 13.16 0.09 -17.14
CA ILE A 163 13.95 -0.12 -15.93
C ILE A 163 13.60 -1.50 -15.39
N VAL A 164 14.58 -2.39 -15.36
CA VAL A 164 14.43 -3.75 -14.84
C VAL A 164 15.07 -3.92 -13.47
N GLU A 165 16.03 -3.07 -13.11
CA GLU A 165 16.65 -3.10 -11.79
C GLU A 165 17.12 -1.71 -11.35
N LEU A 166 17.22 -1.54 -10.03
CA LEU A 166 17.87 -0.40 -9.38
C LEU A 166 19.02 -0.92 -8.54
N ARG A 167 20.23 -0.44 -8.80
CA ARG A 167 21.45 -0.85 -8.08
C ARG A 167 22.05 0.34 -7.33
N VAL A 168 22.27 0.20 -6.03
CA VAL A 168 23.00 1.19 -5.22
C VAL A 168 24.44 0.76 -5.11
N TYR A 169 25.35 1.63 -5.51
CA TYR A 169 26.79 1.45 -5.39
C TYR A 169 27.37 2.44 -4.38
N GLN A 170 28.33 1.98 -3.60
CA GLN A 170 29.06 2.79 -2.63
C GLN A 170 30.57 2.70 -2.90
N ARG A 171 31.28 3.80 -2.69
CA ARG A 171 32.74 3.84 -2.85
C ARG A 171 33.38 2.85 -1.89
N SER A 172 34.31 2.08 -2.42
CA SER A 172 35.06 1.08 -1.66
C SER A 172 35.82 1.74 -0.52
N GLN A 173 35.68 1.17 0.67
CA GLN A 173 36.44 1.59 1.85
C GLN A 173 37.82 0.93 1.93
N ASN A 174 38.18 0.07 0.97
CA ASN A 174 39.48 -0.59 0.92
C ASN A 174 40.62 0.42 0.75
N LEU A 175 41.50 0.50 1.76
CA LEU A 175 42.61 1.45 1.83
C LEU A 175 43.58 1.30 0.65
N GLU A 176 43.79 0.10 0.12
CA GLU A 176 44.67 -0.16 -1.02
C GLU A 176 44.10 0.40 -2.33
N LEU A 177 42.78 0.52 -2.42
CA LEU A 177 42.10 1.07 -3.60
C LEU A 177 41.89 2.58 -3.48
N LYS A 178 41.84 3.13 -2.25
CA LYS A 178 41.72 4.58 -2.03
C LYS A 178 42.92 5.38 -2.54
N SER A 179 44.11 4.77 -2.59
CA SER A 179 45.33 5.40 -3.09
C SER A 179 45.45 5.37 -4.62
N LYS A 180 44.58 4.62 -5.31
CA LYS A 180 44.53 4.60 -6.78
C LYS A 180 43.80 5.84 -7.30
N ALA A 181 44.20 6.29 -8.50
CA ALA A 181 43.55 7.42 -9.16
C ALA A 181 42.11 7.10 -9.59
N GLU A 182 41.83 5.83 -9.92
CA GLU A 182 40.49 5.35 -10.26
C GLU A 182 39.64 5.14 -9.00
N LYS A 183 38.35 5.46 -9.11
CA LYS A 183 37.37 5.19 -8.05
C LYS A 183 36.80 3.79 -8.22
N TYR A 184 36.80 3.04 -7.11
CA TYR A 184 36.25 1.69 -7.03
C TYR A 184 34.98 1.70 -6.18
N TYR A 185 34.02 0.88 -6.58
CA TYR A 185 32.69 0.83 -6.01
C TYR A 185 32.27 -0.61 -5.70
N THR A 186 31.51 -0.78 -4.64
CA THR A 186 30.89 -2.05 -4.23
C THR A 186 29.39 -1.95 -4.34
N LEU A 187 28.74 -2.99 -4.87
CA LEU A 187 27.29 -3.07 -4.92
C LEU A 187 26.73 -3.25 -3.50
N ALA A 188 25.94 -2.29 -3.03
CA ALA A 188 25.41 -2.27 -1.68
C ALA A 188 23.95 -2.74 -1.58
N THR A 189 23.14 -2.46 -2.59
CA THR A 189 21.75 -2.95 -2.68
C THR A 189 21.37 -3.12 -4.14
N GLN A 190 20.58 -4.14 -4.44
CA GLN A 190 19.94 -4.34 -5.74
C GLN A 190 18.46 -4.61 -5.54
N LEU A 191 17.62 -3.98 -6.35
CA LEU A 191 16.17 -4.14 -6.34
C LEU A 191 15.68 -4.40 -7.77
N SER A 192 15.08 -5.57 -8.00
CA SER A 192 14.42 -5.87 -9.28
C SER A 192 13.13 -5.07 -9.39
N ILE A 193 12.89 -4.51 -10.58
CA ILE A 193 11.71 -3.72 -10.90
C ILE A 193 10.92 -4.44 -11.97
N THR A 194 9.62 -4.63 -11.72
CA THR A 194 8.65 -5.09 -12.70
C THR A 194 7.66 -3.95 -12.96
N GLY A 195 7.11 -3.86 -14.16
CA GLY A 195 6.06 -2.89 -14.45
C GLY A 195 4.79 -3.08 -13.60
N LEU A 196 3.84 -2.16 -13.73
CA LEU A 196 2.53 -2.25 -13.07
C LEU A 196 1.47 -2.80 -14.04
N GLU A 197 0.52 -3.58 -13.53
CA GLU A 197 -0.60 -4.06 -14.34
C GLU A 197 -1.43 -2.88 -14.88
N GLU A 198 -1.84 -2.94 -16.14
CA GLU A 198 -2.68 -1.92 -16.76
C GLU A 198 -3.99 -1.72 -15.99
N SER A 199 -4.61 -2.80 -15.50
CA SER A 199 -5.78 -2.77 -14.62
C SER A 199 -5.58 -1.87 -13.39
N PHE A 200 -4.40 -1.90 -12.77
CA PHE A 200 -4.04 -1.01 -11.66
C PHE A 200 -3.88 0.44 -12.12
N VAL A 201 -3.25 0.67 -13.28
CA VAL A 201 -2.98 2.02 -13.80
C VAL A 201 -4.28 2.75 -14.15
N VAL A 202 -5.24 2.05 -14.75
CA VAL A 202 -6.53 2.63 -15.20
C VAL A 202 -7.63 2.57 -14.14
N SER A 203 -7.42 1.88 -13.01
CA SER A 203 -8.46 1.69 -11.98
C SER A 203 -9.11 2.97 -11.47
N PRO A 204 -8.43 4.14 -11.35
CA PRO A 204 -9.11 5.37 -10.93
C PRO A 204 -10.16 5.87 -11.94
N SER A 205 -9.94 5.58 -13.22
CA SER A 205 -10.79 6.05 -14.33
C SER A 205 -11.91 5.06 -14.69
N VAL A 206 -11.82 3.82 -14.23
CA VAL A 206 -12.74 2.74 -14.60
C VAL A 206 -13.61 2.35 -13.41
N ASP A 207 -14.92 2.52 -13.54
CA ASP A 207 -15.86 1.97 -12.56
C ASP A 207 -15.78 0.44 -12.52
N ALA A 208 -15.87 -0.15 -11.31
CA ALA A 208 -15.73 -1.60 -11.09
C ALA A 208 -16.69 -2.47 -11.93
N THR A 209 -17.77 -1.89 -12.47
CA THR A 209 -18.79 -2.55 -13.29
C THR A 209 -18.60 -2.37 -14.80
N SER A 210 -17.56 -1.67 -15.24
CA SER A 210 -17.26 -1.44 -16.66
C SER A 210 -16.61 -2.67 -17.30
N GLU A 211 -16.94 -2.99 -18.55
CA GLU A 211 -16.29 -4.08 -19.32
C GLU A 211 -14.80 -3.79 -19.62
N ASN A 212 -14.38 -2.52 -19.50
CA ASN A 212 -13.00 -2.08 -19.71
C ASN A 212 -12.14 -2.14 -18.43
N GLN A 213 -12.07 -3.28 -17.73
CA GLN A 213 -11.31 -3.43 -16.46
C GLN A 213 -9.77 -3.34 -16.59
N GLY A 214 -9.27 -2.86 -17.74
CA GLY A 214 -7.86 -2.95 -18.12
C GLY A 214 -7.45 -4.40 -18.41
N SER A 215 -6.36 -4.58 -19.15
CA SER A 215 -5.77 -5.91 -19.30
C SER A 215 -4.81 -6.21 -18.14
N ASN A 216 -4.41 -7.47 -18.00
CA ASN A 216 -3.32 -7.86 -17.11
C ASN A 216 -1.94 -7.61 -17.76
N PHE A 217 -1.88 -6.75 -18.78
CA PHE A 217 -0.64 -6.39 -19.42
C PHE A 217 0.21 -5.55 -18.46
N VAL A 218 1.49 -5.91 -18.35
CA VAL A 218 2.44 -5.22 -17.48
C VAL A 218 3.01 -4.02 -18.21
N LEU A 219 2.74 -2.83 -17.69
CA LEU A 219 3.18 -1.56 -18.23
C LEU A 219 4.56 -1.18 -17.63
N PRO A 220 5.59 -0.95 -18.47
CA PRO A 220 6.96 -0.75 -18.00
C PRO A 220 7.20 0.66 -17.47
N VAL A 221 8.00 0.75 -16.40
CA VAL A 221 8.56 2.03 -15.93
C VAL A 221 9.85 2.36 -16.70
N ARG A 222 10.06 3.62 -17.03
CA ARG A 222 11.12 4.06 -17.95
C ARG A 222 11.95 5.23 -17.42
N GLU A 223 11.39 6.05 -16.56
CA GLU A 223 12.05 7.23 -16.01
C GLU A 223 12.29 7.02 -14.51
N ILE A 224 13.38 7.57 -13.99
CA ILE A 224 13.69 7.61 -12.55
C ILE A 224 14.19 8.99 -12.17
N GLY A 225 13.79 9.47 -11.00
CA GLY A 225 14.22 10.76 -10.50
C GLY A 225 14.16 10.86 -8.99
N ARG A 226 14.68 11.96 -8.46
CA ARG A 226 14.51 12.34 -7.05
C ARG A 226 13.17 13.01 -6.85
N LEU A 227 12.53 12.67 -5.74
CA LEU A 227 11.30 13.32 -5.32
C LEU A 227 11.66 14.54 -4.47
N GLU A 228 11.54 15.72 -5.07
CA GLU A 228 11.92 16.98 -4.43
C GLU A 228 10.97 17.37 -3.30
N GLY A 229 11.53 17.99 -2.26
CA GLY A 229 10.79 18.51 -1.12
C GLY A 229 11.35 18.09 0.23
N GLU A 230 11.27 18.98 1.20
CA GLU A 230 11.68 18.70 2.57
C GLU A 230 10.75 17.68 3.24
N THR A 231 11.33 16.62 3.81
CA THR A 231 10.61 15.62 4.62
C THR A 231 11.19 15.59 6.02
N SER A 232 10.39 15.17 7.01
CA SER A 232 10.86 15.05 8.40
C SER A 232 11.79 13.86 8.63
N SER A 233 11.80 12.88 7.71
CA SER A 233 12.65 11.70 7.76
C SER A 233 13.99 11.95 7.06
N SER A 234 15.09 11.56 7.70
CA SER A 234 16.40 11.51 7.05
C SER A 234 16.43 10.43 5.97
N GLY A 235 16.91 10.76 4.78
CA GLY A 235 17.06 9.83 3.67
C GLY A 235 16.75 10.51 2.35
N ILE A 236 16.70 9.72 1.27
CA ILE A 236 16.40 10.23 -0.07
C ILE A 236 15.21 9.48 -0.65
N TRP A 237 14.27 10.26 -1.16
CA TRP A 237 13.08 9.76 -1.83
C TRP A 237 13.26 9.83 -3.34
N LEU A 238 12.89 8.74 -3.99
CA LEU A 238 13.03 8.56 -5.44
C LEU A 238 11.69 8.13 -6.00
N TYR A 239 11.45 8.44 -7.26
CA TYR A 239 10.33 7.88 -8.02
C TYR A 239 10.87 7.15 -9.25
N ALA A 240 10.22 6.06 -9.63
CA ALA A 240 10.29 5.55 -11.00
C ALA A 240 8.91 5.72 -11.64
N GLN A 241 8.86 6.13 -12.90
CA GLN A 241 7.60 6.32 -13.60
C GLN A 241 7.57 5.74 -15.02
N GLY A 242 6.37 5.34 -15.43
CA GLY A 242 5.96 5.13 -16.81
C GLY A 242 4.78 6.05 -17.13
N LYS A 243 4.45 6.14 -18.42
CA LYS A 243 3.30 6.89 -18.93
C LYS A 243 2.48 5.97 -19.82
N HIS A 244 1.18 5.94 -19.60
CA HIS A 244 0.21 5.20 -20.40
C HIS A 244 -0.71 6.20 -21.09
N GLN A 245 -0.81 6.11 -22.42
CA GLN A 245 -1.69 6.98 -23.20
C GLN A 245 -3.08 6.35 -23.23
N GLN A 246 -4.07 7.07 -22.68
CA GLN A 246 -5.46 6.68 -22.75
C GLN A 246 -6.27 7.86 -23.30
N GLU A 247 -6.93 7.64 -24.43
CA GLU A 247 -7.68 8.67 -25.17
C GLU A 247 -6.84 9.93 -25.45
N SER A 248 -7.09 11.01 -24.71
CA SER A 248 -6.40 12.31 -24.84
C SER A 248 -5.49 12.66 -23.66
N GLN A 249 -5.34 11.77 -22.66
CA GLN A 249 -4.56 12.02 -21.46
C GLN A 249 -3.48 10.96 -21.24
N ALA A 250 -2.32 11.42 -20.76
CA ALA A 250 -1.21 10.57 -20.39
C ALA A 250 -1.28 10.28 -18.88
N ILE A 251 -1.73 9.07 -18.53
CA ILE A 251 -1.74 8.60 -17.14
C ILE A 251 -0.29 8.32 -16.74
N ALA A 252 0.19 8.97 -15.68
CA ALA A 252 1.48 8.69 -15.08
C ALA A 252 1.31 7.62 -14.00
N TYR A 253 2.25 6.68 -13.90
CA TYR A 253 2.22 5.64 -12.88
C TYR A 253 3.64 5.21 -12.51
N GLY A 254 3.79 4.51 -11.39
CA GLY A 254 5.02 3.84 -11.06
C GLY A 254 5.21 3.63 -9.57
N TYR A 255 6.43 3.87 -9.10
CA TYR A 255 6.86 3.50 -7.77
C TYR A 255 7.52 4.66 -7.04
N ILE A 256 7.41 4.66 -5.71
CA ILE A 256 8.20 5.51 -4.80
C ILE A 256 9.15 4.62 -4.02
N PHE A 257 10.40 5.04 -3.93
CA PHE A 257 11.44 4.38 -3.15
C PHE A 257 12.00 5.31 -2.09
N HIS A 258 12.51 4.71 -1.02
CA HIS A 258 13.28 5.41 0.00
C HIS A 258 14.66 4.76 0.14
N TYR A 259 15.69 5.61 0.10
CA TYR A 259 17.06 5.24 0.39
C TYR A 259 17.46 5.71 1.80
N ASN A 260 17.85 4.76 2.65
CA ASN A 260 18.38 5.02 3.98
C ASN A 260 19.92 5.08 3.96
N PRO A 261 20.53 6.27 4.06
CA PRO A 261 22.00 6.40 3.98
C PRO A 261 22.73 5.77 5.17
N LYS A 262 22.08 5.63 6.34
CA LYS A 262 22.71 5.03 7.53
C LYS A 262 22.88 3.52 7.44
N ARG A 263 22.13 2.88 6.54
CA ARG A 263 22.07 1.42 6.37
C ARG A 263 22.33 0.99 4.93
N THR A 264 22.66 1.95 4.06
CA THR A 264 22.91 1.77 2.63
C THR A 264 21.85 0.87 1.97
N ASN A 265 20.57 1.11 2.28
CA ASN A 265 19.47 0.28 1.84
C ASN A 265 18.43 1.08 1.04
N LEU A 266 18.04 0.53 -0.10
CA LEU A 266 16.95 1.02 -0.94
C LEU A 266 15.72 0.13 -0.75
N GLN A 267 14.56 0.74 -0.49
CA GLN A 267 13.30 0.03 -0.32
C GLN A 267 12.20 0.63 -1.20
N LEU A 268 11.38 -0.24 -1.78
CA LEU A 268 10.10 0.13 -2.39
C LEU A 268 9.08 0.51 -1.31
N MET A 269 8.49 1.71 -1.43
CA MET A 269 7.60 2.28 -0.42
C MET A 269 6.13 2.31 -0.87
N LEU A 270 5.87 2.60 -2.15
CA LEU A 270 4.52 2.76 -2.67
C LEU A 270 4.47 2.52 -4.18
N SER A 271 3.37 1.92 -4.65
CA SER A 271 2.98 1.93 -6.07
C SER A 271 1.88 2.98 -6.27
N TRP A 272 1.92 3.73 -7.36
CA TRP A 272 1.01 4.86 -7.58
C TRP A 272 0.60 5.00 -9.05
N THR A 273 -0.52 5.69 -9.26
CA THR A 273 -1.04 6.13 -10.57
C THR A 273 -1.65 7.52 -10.40
N SER A 274 -1.59 8.33 -11.45
CA SER A 274 -2.13 9.68 -11.55
C SER A 274 -2.73 9.91 -12.94
N PRO A 275 -4.07 9.94 -13.07
CA PRO A 275 -4.75 10.21 -14.33
C PRO A 275 -4.42 11.58 -14.92
N SER A 276 -4.11 12.56 -14.08
CA SER A 276 -3.68 13.92 -14.50
C SER A 276 -2.23 13.99 -14.99
N GLY A 277 -1.51 12.86 -14.97
CA GLY A 277 -0.11 12.77 -15.36
C GLY A 277 0.86 13.43 -14.38
N GLN A 278 0.38 13.86 -13.20
CA GLN A 278 1.18 14.57 -12.22
C GLN A 278 2.00 13.60 -11.38
N LEU A 279 3.23 13.99 -11.05
CA LEU A 279 4.05 13.26 -10.10
C LEU A 279 3.48 13.40 -8.68
N PRO A 280 3.64 12.37 -7.82
CA PRO A 280 3.47 12.53 -6.39
C PRO A 280 4.31 13.69 -5.87
N LYS A 281 3.87 14.36 -4.79
CA LYS A 281 4.59 15.51 -4.24
C LYS A 281 4.54 15.55 -2.72
N TRP A 282 5.60 16.09 -2.12
CA TRP A 282 5.64 16.40 -0.70
C TRP A 282 4.90 17.71 -0.43
N GLN A 283 3.83 17.65 0.36
CA GLN A 283 3.03 18.80 0.73
C GLN A 283 2.63 18.71 2.20
N GLN A 284 2.65 19.85 2.89
CA GLN A 284 2.09 19.91 4.24
C GLN A 284 0.56 19.93 4.15
N VAL A 285 -0.06 18.82 4.53
CA VAL A 285 -1.50 18.64 4.60
C VAL A 285 -1.96 18.73 6.04
N THR A 286 -1.26 18.06 6.95
CA THR A 286 -1.57 18.13 8.39
C THR A 286 -0.78 19.26 9.07
N GLY A 287 -1.37 19.86 10.10
CA GLY A 287 -0.76 20.97 10.85
C GLY A 287 0.49 20.60 11.68
N GLY A 288 1.09 19.42 11.48
CA GLY A 288 2.19 18.88 12.27
C GLY A 288 3.60 19.30 11.83
N GLY A 289 3.73 20.12 10.78
CA GLY A 289 5.01 20.61 10.26
C GLY A 289 5.77 19.63 9.36
N ALA A 290 5.54 18.32 9.49
CA ALA A 290 6.01 17.33 8.52
C ALA A 290 5.17 17.39 7.24
N LYS A 291 5.82 17.26 6.08
CA LYS A 291 5.12 17.12 4.79
C LYS A 291 4.69 15.67 4.57
N GLU A 292 3.49 15.50 4.03
CA GLU A 292 2.94 14.23 3.57
C GLU A 292 3.16 14.05 2.07
N LEU A 293 3.22 12.79 1.63
CA LEU A 293 3.23 12.45 0.22
C LEU A 293 1.79 12.49 -0.30
N VAL A 294 1.52 13.35 -1.27
CA VAL A 294 0.21 13.48 -1.91
C VAL A 294 0.29 12.88 -3.32
N VAL A 295 -0.60 11.94 -3.61
CA VAL A 295 -0.81 11.34 -4.94
C VAL A 295 -2.18 11.79 -5.44
N ASP A 296 -2.19 12.48 -6.58
CA ASP A 296 -3.42 12.95 -7.22
C ASP A 296 -3.97 11.90 -8.19
N GLN A 297 -5.11 11.30 -7.83
CA GLN A 297 -5.88 10.32 -8.60
C GLN A 297 -7.18 10.91 -9.16
N THR A 298 -7.32 12.24 -9.16
CA THR A 298 -8.53 12.93 -9.64
C THR A 298 -8.85 12.56 -11.09
N VAL A 299 -10.12 12.29 -11.36
CA VAL A 299 -10.63 12.00 -12.72
C VAL A 299 -11.73 13.00 -13.06
N GLY A 300 -11.46 13.87 -14.02
CA GLY A 300 -12.38 14.96 -14.37
C GLY A 300 -12.67 15.86 -13.18
N LEU A 301 -13.95 16.00 -12.81
CA LEU A 301 -14.39 16.78 -11.66
C LEU A 301 -14.42 15.99 -10.35
N GLU A 302 -14.18 14.68 -10.38
CA GLU A 302 -14.24 13.84 -9.18
C GLU A 302 -12.88 13.80 -8.46
N PRO A 303 -12.72 14.54 -7.35
CA PRO A 303 -11.44 14.63 -6.66
C PRO A 303 -11.09 13.34 -5.94
N GLN A 304 -9.85 12.90 -6.10
CA GLN A 304 -9.34 11.73 -5.40
C GLN A 304 -7.87 11.94 -5.05
N LEU A 305 -7.60 12.37 -3.81
CA LEU A 305 -6.24 12.58 -3.32
C LEU A 305 -5.91 11.52 -2.27
N ASN A 306 -4.85 10.76 -2.52
CA ASN A 306 -4.29 9.87 -1.51
C ASN A 306 -3.15 10.56 -0.78
N ILE A 307 -3.22 10.61 0.55
CA ILE A 307 -2.26 11.30 1.40
C ILE A 307 -1.58 10.27 2.29
N TYR A 308 -0.25 10.23 2.26
CA TYR A 308 0.56 9.28 3.03
C TYR A 308 1.48 10.01 4.01
N GLN A 309 1.43 9.58 5.27
CA GLN A 309 2.30 10.06 6.32
C GLN A 309 3.52 9.16 6.45
N VAL A 310 4.69 9.76 6.67
CA VAL A 310 5.89 9.02 7.05
C VAL A 310 5.78 8.63 8.52
N LYS A 311 5.77 7.32 8.80
CA LYS A 311 5.61 6.76 10.15
C LYS A 311 6.78 5.83 10.48
N PRO A 312 7.18 5.72 11.75
CA PRO A 312 8.15 4.72 12.17
C PRO A 312 7.67 3.31 11.84
N SER A 313 8.61 2.45 11.45
CA SER A 313 8.37 1.02 11.22
C SER A 313 9.38 0.18 12.00
N ASN A 314 9.01 -1.07 12.29
CA ASN A 314 9.89 -2.02 12.99
C ASN A 314 10.96 -2.63 12.08
N PHE A 315 11.01 -2.24 10.80
CA PHE A 315 11.97 -2.76 9.85
C PHE A 315 13.37 -2.12 10.04
N VAL A 316 14.36 -2.92 10.39
CA VAL A 316 15.68 -2.43 10.84
C VAL A 316 16.46 -1.71 9.74
N LEU A 317 16.40 -2.19 8.49
CA LEU A 317 17.14 -1.59 7.37
C LEU A 317 16.55 -0.25 6.95
N ASN A 318 15.24 -0.08 7.11
CA ASN A 318 14.56 1.16 6.84
C ASN A 318 13.41 1.34 7.85
N PRO A 319 13.65 2.08 8.95
CA PRO A 319 12.72 2.14 10.09
C PRO A 319 11.57 3.12 9.85
N ILE A 320 11.13 3.27 8.60
CA ILE A 320 10.01 4.12 8.21
C ILE A 320 9.12 3.40 7.20
N GLN A 321 7.87 3.84 7.13
CA GLN A 321 6.88 3.40 6.14
C GLN A 321 5.97 4.56 5.75
N LEU A 322 5.33 4.45 4.58
CA LEU A 322 4.25 5.33 4.18
C LEU A 322 2.92 4.73 4.65
N GLU A 323 2.20 5.46 5.49
CA GLU A 323 0.87 5.07 5.97
C GLU A 323 -0.17 6.02 5.40
N GLN A 324 -1.16 5.48 4.68
CA GLN A 324 -2.25 6.28 4.11
C GLN A 324 -3.16 6.81 5.21
N ILE A 325 -3.55 8.09 5.12
CA ILE A 325 -4.68 8.61 5.90
C ILE A 325 -5.95 7.98 5.33
N SER A 326 -6.51 7.04 6.06
CA SER A 326 -7.69 6.27 5.68
C SER A 326 -8.94 6.84 6.36
N LEU A 327 -10.08 6.89 5.66
CA LEU A 327 -11.40 7.22 6.24
C LEU A 327 -12.20 5.96 6.60
N GLN A 328 -11.65 4.77 6.34
CA GLN A 328 -12.32 3.48 6.51
C GLN A 328 -12.49 3.14 8.00
N THR A 329 -11.48 3.43 8.81
CA THR A 329 -11.55 3.26 10.27
C THR A 329 -11.63 4.64 10.93
N PRO A 330 -12.74 4.98 11.61
CA PRO A 330 -12.84 6.24 12.33
C PRO A 330 -11.77 6.35 13.42
N ALA A 331 -11.00 7.44 13.42
CA ALA A 331 -10.00 7.69 14.46
C ALA A 331 -10.63 8.16 15.79
N LEU A 332 -11.93 8.43 15.79
CA LEU A 332 -12.70 8.83 16.95
C LEU A 332 -14.01 8.04 17.03
N ASN A 333 -14.29 7.49 18.21
CA ASN A 333 -15.56 6.83 18.49
C ASN A 333 -16.62 7.85 18.92
N ASP A 334 -17.12 8.62 17.95
CA ASP A 334 -18.18 9.62 18.11
C ASP A 334 -19.15 9.50 16.92
N ALA A 335 -20.45 9.48 17.17
CA ALA A 335 -21.45 9.23 16.13
C ALA A 335 -21.47 10.34 15.08
N ALA A 336 -21.44 11.61 15.50
CA ALA A 336 -21.44 12.74 14.58
C ALA A 336 -20.16 12.78 13.74
N TYR A 337 -19.03 12.40 14.33
CA TYR A 337 -17.77 12.23 13.60
C TYR A 337 -17.86 11.12 12.55
N GLN A 338 -18.42 9.96 12.90
CA GLN A 338 -18.61 8.84 11.99
C GLN A 338 -19.56 9.19 10.83
N ASP A 339 -20.64 9.92 11.11
CA ASP A 339 -21.57 10.43 10.09
C ASP A 339 -20.88 11.40 9.13
N ALA A 340 -20.04 12.30 9.65
CA ALA A 340 -19.27 13.21 8.80
C ALA A 340 -18.25 12.45 7.92
N LEU A 341 -17.60 11.40 8.45
CA LEU A 341 -16.74 10.53 7.63
C LEU A 341 -17.54 9.76 6.57
N LEU A 342 -18.76 9.31 6.90
CA LEU A 342 -19.64 8.66 5.94
C LEU A 342 -19.99 9.60 4.78
N ILE A 343 -20.36 10.85 5.09
CA ILE A 343 -20.62 11.89 4.08
C ILE A 343 -19.37 12.12 3.22
N ALA A 344 -18.19 12.27 3.82
CA ALA A 344 -16.94 12.46 3.09
C ALA A 344 -16.62 11.29 2.15
N LYS A 345 -16.85 10.04 2.59
CA LYS A 345 -16.63 8.84 1.78
C LYS A 345 -17.56 8.72 0.58
N SER A 346 -18.73 9.35 0.62
CA SER A 346 -19.59 9.48 -0.57
C SER A 346 -19.06 10.51 -1.58
N GLY A 347 -17.98 11.23 -1.22
CA GLY A 347 -17.35 12.29 -1.98
C GLY A 347 -17.90 13.68 -1.65
N LEU A 348 -18.83 13.82 -0.68
CA LEU A 348 -19.40 15.10 -0.26
C LEU A 348 -18.46 15.81 0.71
N TRP A 349 -17.34 16.27 0.18
CA TRP A 349 -16.21 16.75 0.97
C TRP A 349 -16.51 18.03 1.76
N THR A 350 -17.12 19.03 1.13
CA THR A 350 -17.42 20.32 1.79
C THR A 350 -18.47 20.19 2.90
N PRO A 351 -19.62 19.52 2.69
CA PRO A 351 -20.58 19.31 3.78
C PRO A 351 -19.98 18.54 4.96
N ALA A 352 -19.15 17.52 4.69
CA ALA A 352 -18.46 16.77 5.74
C ALA A 352 -17.46 17.66 6.50
N TRP A 353 -16.68 18.47 5.79
CA TRP A 353 -15.72 19.39 6.40
C TRP A 353 -16.41 20.41 7.31
N GLU A 354 -17.49 21.05 6.84
CA GLU A 354 -18.24 22.05 7.62
C GLU A 354 -18.79 21.44 8.92
N TRP A 355 -19.30 20.20 8.85
CA TRP A 355 -19.75 19.48 10.03
C TRP A 355 -18.57 19.16 10.97
N LEU A 356 -17.45 18.67 10.45
CA LEU A 356 -16.26 18.39 11.27
C LEU A 356 -15.74 19.64 11.98
N GLN A 357 -15.81 20.81 11.34
CA GLN A 357 -15.49 22.08 12.00
C GLN A 357 -16.41 22.39 13.17
N PHE A 358 -17.71 22.12 13.04
CA PHE A 358 -18.66 22.28 14.13
C PHE A 358 -18.34 21.34 15.30
N ILE A 359 -18.06 20.07 15.01
CA ILE A 359 -17.65 19.07 16.02
C ILE A 359 -16.37 19.52 16.73
N GLN A 360 -15.36 19.99 15.98
CA GLN A 360 -14.11 20.52 16.55
C GLN A 360 -14.38 21.70 17.49
N LYS A 361 -15.27 22.63 17.14
CA LYS A 361 -15.62 23.79 17.97
C LYS A 361 -16.37 23.42 19.25
N GLN A 362 -17.18 22.36 19.22
CA GLN A 362 -17.94 21.89 20.39
C GLN A 362 -17.10 21.09 21.38
N ARG A 363 -16.01 20.48 20.92
CA ARG A 363 -15.12 19.73 21.80
C ARG A 363 -14.28 20.66 22.66
N ARG A 364 -14.21 20.33 23.95
CA ARG A 364 -13.31 20.97 24.91
C ARG A 364 -11.89 20.41 24.84
N ASP A 365 -11.78 19.12 24.54
CA ASP A 365 -10.50 18.43 24.43
C ASP A 365 -9.88 18.58 23.04
N LYS A 366 -8.55 18.55 23.00
CA LYS A 366 -7.80 18.57 21.74
C LYS A 366 -8.14 17.34 20.90
N MET A 367 -8.32 17.55 19.60
CA MET A 367 -8.55 16.45 18.65
C MET A 367 -7.35 15.48 18.64
N PRO A 368 -7.58 14.15 18.73
CA PRO A 368 -6.51 13.17 18.54
C PRO A 368 -5.82 13.37 17.18
N ALA A 369 -4.51 13.14 17.12
CA ALA A 369 -3.72 13.40 15.91
C ALA A 369 -4.23 12.65 14.67
N ALA A 370 -4.65 11.38 14.83
CA ALA A 370 -5.23 10.60 13.75
C ALA A 370 -6.57 11.18 13.26
N ALA A 371 -7.43 11.65 14.19
CA ALA A 371 -8.70 12.28 13.83
C ALA A 371 -8.48 13.63 13.15
N GLN A 372 -7.49 14.40 13.61
CA GLN A 372 -7.09 15.65 12.95
C GLN A 372 -6.56 15.40 11.54
N ALA A 373 -5.77 14.35 11.32
CA ALA A 373 -5.29 13.97 10.00
C ALA A 373 -6.44 13.63 9.03
N GLN A 374 -7.46 12.89 9.49
CA GLN A 374 -8.68 12.63 8.71
C GLN A 374 -9.44 13.93 8.38
N ILE A 375 -9.57 14.86 9.34
CA ILE A 375 -10.21 16.17 9.11
C ILE A 375 -9.42 17.01 8.10
N ASP A 376 -8.09 17.02 8.19
CA ASP A 376 -7.23 17.78 7.28
C ASP A 376 -7.24 17.21 5.85
N MET A 377 -7.34 15.88 5.70
CA MET A 377 -7.58 15.24 4.41
C MET A 377 -8.91 15.69 3.80
N ILE A 378 -9.99 15.68 4.60
CA ILE A 378 -11.32 16.10 4.15
C ILE A 378 -11.33 17.59 3.80
N ARG A 379 -10.63 18.42 4.57
CA ARG A 379 -10.42 19.84 4.28
C ARG A 379 -9.75 20.05 2.92
N LEU A 380 -8.69 19.28 2.61
CA LEU A 380 -7.98 19.41 1.33
C LEU A 380 -8.89 19.09 0.15
N HIS A 381 -9.68 18.02 0.24
CA HIS A 381 -10.65 17.68 -0.80
C HIS A 381 -11.77 18.73 -0.91
N SER A 382 -12.27 19.24 0.21
CA SER A 382 -13.26 20.32 0.25
C SER A 382 -12.75 21.58 -0.44
N GLN A 383 -11.48 21.95 -0.23
CA GLN A 383 -10.88 23.09 -0.93
C GLN A 383 -10.88 22.88 -2.44
N LEU A 384 -10.54 21.68 -2.91
CA LEU A 384 -10.54 21.33 -4.33
C LEU A 384 -11.95 21.39 -4.93
N THR A 385 -12.95 20.73 -4.32
CA THR A 385 -14.34 20.77 -4.82
C THR A 385 -14.92 22.17 -4.78
N LYS A 386 -14.60 22.94 -3.74
CA LYS A 386 -15.07 24.32 -3.61
C LYS A 386 -14.53 25.18 -4.74
N THR A 387 -13.24 25.08 -5.05
CA THR A 387 -12.62 25.77 -6.20
C THR A 387 -13.25 25.33 -7.52
N GLN A 388 -13.52 24.03 -7.71
CA GLN A 388 -14.21 23.54 -8.90
C GLN A 388 -15.63 24.11 -9.03
N ALA A 389 -16.40 24.15 -7.94
CA ALA A 389 -17.76 24.69 -7.94
C ALA A 389 -17.80 26.22 -8.10
N ASP A 390 -16.76 26.93 -7.66
CA ASP A 390 -16.61 28.38 -7.83
C ASP A 390 -16.04 28.77 -9.22
N THR A 391 -15.61 27.80 -10.02
CA THR A 391 -15.14 28.02 -11.39
C THR A 391 -16.31 28.27 -12.33
N THR A 392 -16.17 29.22 -13.24
CA THR A 392 -17.15 29.44 -14.31
C THR A 392 -17.01 28.35 -15.37
N TRP A 393 -17.98 27.46 -15.44
CA TRP A 393 -18.02 26.39 -16.45
C TRP A 393 -18.63 26.83 -17.76
N ALA A 394 -18.20 26.19 -18.85
CA ALA A 394 -18.70 26.49 -20.19
C ALA A 394 -20.10 25.90 -20.45
N SER A 395 -20.46 24.82 -19.76
CA SER A 395 -21.78 24.19 -19.88
C SER A 395 -22.54 24.14 -18.55
N PRO A 396 -23.88 24.33 -18.56
CA PRO A 396 -24.75 24.13 -17.41
C PRO A 396 -24.56 22.78 -16.70
N SER A 397 -24.38 21.69 -17.47
CA SER A 397 -24.18 20.36 -16.87
C SER A 397 -22.87 20.26 -16.08
N GLN A 398 -21.79 20.87 -16.57
CA GLN A 398 -20.52 20.92 -15.84
C GLN A 398 -20.65 21.74 -14.55
N GLN A 399 -21.34 22.88 -14.61
CA GLN A 399 -21.63 23.70 -13.43
C GLN A 399 -22.42 22.90 -12.39
N VAL A 400 -23.51 22.25 -12.82
CA VAL A 400 -24.33 21.40 -11.93
C VAL A 400 -23.51 20.26 -11.34
N LEU A 401 -22.72 19.55 -12.14
CA LEU A 401 -21.90 18.46 -11.62
C LEU A 401 -20.89 18.96 -10.57
N ALA A 402 -20.21 20.07 -10.82
CA ALA A 402 -19.29 20.67 -9.86
C ALA A 402 -20.00 21.07 -8.55
N ASP A 403 -21.17 21.70 -8.65
CA ASP A 403 -21.98 22.08 -7.48
C ASP A 403 -22.49 20.85 -6.71
N LEU A 404 -22.91 19.77 -7.37
CA LEU A 404 -23.34 18.53 -6.73
C LEU A 404 -22.19 17.79 -6.04
N ILE A 405 -21.01 17.76 -6.65
CA ILE A 405 -19.79 17.18 -6.06
C ILE A 405 -19.39 17.96 -4.79
N ASP A 406 -19.49 19.29 -4.81
CA ASP A 406 -19.25 20.15 -3.64
C ASP A 406 -20.41 20.15 -2.62
N GLY A 407 -21.55 19.51 -2.93
CA GLY A 407 -22.71 19.43 -2.03
C GLY A 407 -23.57 20.71 -1.97
N ARG A 408 -23.47 21.58 -2.98
CA ARG A 408 -24.25 22.82 -3.15
C ARG A 408 -25.57 22.56 -3.88
N TRP A 409 -26.37 21.66 -3.34
CA TRP A 409 -27.62 21.17 -3.94
C TRP A 409 -28.56 22.27 -4.45
N GLY A 410 -28.75 23.34 -3.67
CA GLY A 410 -29.61 24.46 -4.05
C GLY A 410 -29.05 25.31 -5.19
N LYS A 411 -27.73 25.52 -5.26
CA LYS A 411 -27.12 26.25 -6.39
C LYS A 411 -27.25 25.45 -7.69
N ALA A 412 -27.04 24.14 -7.60
CA ALA A 412 -27.26 23.25 -8.74
C ALA A 412 -28.72 23.33 -9.22
N LEU A 413 -29.71 23.36 -8.30
CA LEU A 413 -31.13 23.49 -8.68
C LEU A 413 -31.40 24.82 -9.39
N GLN A 414 -30.81 25.92 -8.95
CA GLN A 414 -30.97 27.22 -9.63
C GLN A 414 -30.49 27.17 -11.09
N VAL A 415 -29.39 26.47 -11.37
CA VAL A 415 -28.90 26.29 -12.76
C VAL A 415 -29.86 25.42 -13.57
N PHE A 416 -30.39 24.35 -12.96
CA PHE A 416 -31.38 23.48 -13.57
C PHE A 416 -32.67 24.23 -13.94
N GLU A 417 -33.17 25.07 -13.04
CA GLU A 417 -34.41 25.83 -13.21
C GLU A 417 -34.29 27.01 -14.18
N ALA A 418 -33.08 27.50 -14.42
CA ALA A 418 -32.85 28.73 -15.19
C ALA A 418 -33.40 28.67 -16.63
N SER A 419 -33.46 27.48 -17.25
CA SER A 419 -34.08 27.29 -18.55
C SER A 419 -34.48 25.82 -18.81
N PRO A 420 -35.47 25.56 -19.69
CA PRO A 420 -35.77 24.21 -20.16
C PRO A 420 -34.56 23.53 -20.84
N GLN A 421 -33.76 24.29 -21.58
CA GLN A 421 -32.56 23.76 -22.25
C GLN A 421 -31.52 23.25 -21.25
N ASN A 422 -31.31 23.98 -20.15
CA ASN A 422 -30.44 23.53 -19.06
C ASN A 422 -30.96 22.22 -18.47
N ALA A 423 -32.26 22.16 -18.15
CA ALA A 423 -32.88 20.98 -17.59
C ALA A 423 -32.66 19.73 -18.47
N GLN A 424 -32.75 19.86 -19.79
CA GLN A 424 -32.52 18.76 -20.73
C GLN A 424 -31.05 18.32 -20.82
N GLU A 425 -30.12 19.28 -20.84
CA GLU A 425 -28.68 18.97 -20.82
C GLU A 425 -28.31 18.22 -19.53
N ILE A 426 -28.80 18.70 -18.40
CA ILE A 426 -28.57 18.10 -17.08
C ILE A 426 -29.24 16.73 -16.99
N ALA A 427 -30.44 16.55 -17.53
CA ALA A 427 -31.09 15.23 -17.59
C ALA A 427 -30.22 14.23 -18.36
N THR A 428 -29.57 14.65 -19.44
CA THR A 428 -28.62 13.79 -20.17
C THR A 428 -27.43 13.39 -19.30
N LEU A 429 -26.88 14.32 -18.52
CA LEU A 429 -25.83 14.04 -17.55
C LEU A 429 -26.29 13.05 -16.46
N LEU A 430 -27.47 13.26 -15.87
CA LEU A 430 -28.00 12.37 -14.82
C LEU A 430 -28.27 10.96 -15.36
N LYS A 431 -28.68 10.85 -16.63
CA LYS A 431 -28.89 9.55 -17.30
C LYS A 431 -27.59 8.79 -17.51
N ALA A 432 -26.50 9.51 -17.79
CA ALA A 432 -25.18 8.94 -18.02
C ALA A 432 -24.42 8.61 -16.72
N ASP A 433 -24.79 9.20 -15.59
CA ASP A 433 -24.20 8.90 -14.28
C ASP A 433 -24.45 7.44 -13.88
N ARG A 434 -23.37 6.76 -13.46
CA ARG A 434 -23.37 5.33 -13.12
C ARG A 434 -23.63 5.03 -11.64
N GLY A 435 -24.22 5.97 -10.91
CA GLY A 435 -24.62 5.83 -9.51
C GLY A 435 -23.76 6.61 -8.52
N ARG A 436 -22.76 7.38 -8.97
CA ARG A 436 -21.94 8.24 -8.09
C ARG A 436 -22.80 9.34 -7.47
N LEU A 437 -23.60 10.02 -8.28
CA LEU A 437 -24.54 11.04 -7.80
C LEU A 437 -25.62 10.43 -6.89
N TRP A 438 -26.11 9.23 -7.23
CA TRP A 438 -27.07 8.52 -6.38
C TRP A 438 -26.49 8.19 -5.00
N ASN A 439 -25.27 7.65 -4.93
CA ASN A 439 -24.61 7.32 -3.66
C ASN A 439 -24.46 8.55 -2.75
N ARG A 440 -24.17 9.72 -3.33
CA ARG A 440 -24.11 11.01 -2.61
C ARG A 440 -25.47 11.39 -2.03
N VAL A 441 -26.53 11.31 -2.84
CA VAL A 441 -27.91 11.59 -2.42
C VAL A 441 -28.35 10.65 -1.30
N GLU A 442 -28.18 9.34 -1.48
CA GLU A 442 -28.57 8.32 -0.51
C GLU A 442 -27.84 8.53 0.83
N THR A 443 -26.52 8.77 0.78
CA THR A 443 -25.73 9.05 1.98
C THR A 443 -26.18 10.33 2.68
N ALA A 444 -26.43 11.40 1.93
CA ALA A 444 -26.89 12.67 2.50
C ALA A 444 -28.27 12.54 3.16
N LEU A 445 -29.19 11.79 2.57
CA LEU A 445 -30.52 11.52 3.15
C LEU A 445 -30.49 10.55 4.32
N GLN A 446 -29.58 9.57 4.31
CA GLN A 446 -29.36 8.67 5.44
C GLN A 446 -28.97 9.47 6.69
N VAL A 447 -28.10 10.47 6.54
CA VAL A 447 -27.62 11.28 7.66
C VAL A 447 -28.59 12.41 8.01
N ASN A 448 -29.23 13.04 7.02
CA ASN A 448 -30.26 14.04 7.25
C ASN A 448 -31.42 13.92 6.24
N PRO A 449 -32.51 13.22 6.60
CA PRO A 449 -33.62 12.97 5.68
C PRO A 449 -34.49 14.20 5.40
N LYS A 450 -34.27 15.33 6.07
CA LYS A 450 -35.10 16.54 5.96
C LYS A 450 -34.66 17.51 4.86
N ARG A 451 -33.58 17.21 4.12
CA ARG A 451 -33.03 18.13 3.12
C ARG A 451 -33.84 18.06 1.82
N SER A 452 -34.76 19.00 1.62
CA SER A 452 -35.64 19.04 0.45
C SER A 452 -34.89 19.15 -0.88
N GLU A 453 -33.76 19.86 -0.94
CA GLU A 453 -32.96 19.96 -2.16
C GLU A 453 -32.31 18.63 -2.53
N VAL A 454 -31.90 17.84 -1.53
CA VAL A 454 -31.34 16.50 -1.74
C VAL A 454 -32.43 15.53 -2.18
N GLN A 455 -33.63 15.62 -1.59
CA GLN A 455 -34.81 14.86 -2.03
C GLN A 455 -35.17 15.19 -3.49
N ALA A 456 -35.09 16.46 -3.89
CA ALA A 456 -35.34 16.91 -5.25
C ALA A 456 -34.36 16.27 -6.25
N TRP A 457 -33.05 16.32 -5.97
CA TRP A 457 -32.04 15.66 -6.80
C TRP A 457 -32.22 14.14 -6.85
N GLY A 458 -32.57 13.50 -5.74
CA GLY A 458 -32.90 12.06 -5.73
C GLY A 458 -34.07 11.72 -6.66
N ALA A 459 -35.13 12.52 -6.64
CA ALA A 459 -36.28 12.33 -7.53
C ALA A 459 -35.90 12.57 -9.00
N LEU A 460 -35.12 13.61 -9.30
CA LEU A 460 -34.65 13.92 -10.66
C LEU A 460 -33.79 12.78 -11.23
N ILE A 461 -32.84 12.25 -10.47
CA ILE A 461 -31.99 11.11 -10.86
C ILE A 461 -32.86 9.89 -11.18
N ILE A 462 -33.76 9.51 -10.26
CA ILE A 462 -34.64 8.35 -10.46
C ILE A 462 -35.57 8.56 -11.65
N ALA A 463 -36.13 9.76 -11.83
CA ALA A 463 -37.06 10.04 -12.93
C ALA A 463 -36.38 9.85 -14.29
N VAL A 464 -35.17 10.38 -14.45
CA VAL A 464 -34.41 10.28 -15.69
C VAL A 464 -33.92 8.85 -15.95
N GLN A 465 -33.48 8.13 -14.92
CA GLN A 465 -32.89 6.81 -15.08
C GLN A 465 -33.94 5.68 -15.11
N GLN A 466 -35.07 5.85 -14.42
CA GLN A 466 -36.02 4.77 -14.15
C GLN A 466 -37.50 5.16 -14.34
N GLY A 467 -37.78 6.41 -14.73
CA GLY A 467 -39.13 6.90 -15.00
C GLY A 467 -39.81 7.59 -13.81
N GLN A 468 -40.81 8.41 -14.13
CA GLN A 468 -41.52 9.28 -13.18
C GLN A 468 -42.25 8.51 -12.07
N GLU A 469 -42.83 7.35 -12.37
CA GLU A 469 -43.56 6.55 -11.37
C GLU A 469 -42.64 6.10 -10.22
N ARG A 470 -41.39 5.72 -10.54
CA ARG A 470 -40.40 5.36 -9.52
C ARG A 470 -39.95 6.56 -8.72
N ALA A 471 -39.80 7.73 -9.35
CA ALA A 471 -39.47 8.97 -8.65
C ALA A 471 -40.57 9.36 -7.65
N ASN A 472 -41.85 9.23 -8.06
CA ASN A 472 -43.00 9.47 -7.17
C ASN A 472 -43.04 8.45 -6.01
N THR A 473 -42.75 7.18 -6.29
CA THR A 473 -42.66 6.14 -5.25
C THR A 473 -41.55 6.45 -4.24
N PHE A 474 -40.39 6.89 -4.73
CA PHE A 474 -39.27 7.34 -3.90
C PHE A 474 -39.66 8.51 -3.00
N LEU A 475 -40.36 9.53 -3.54
CA LEU A 475 -40.83 10.69 -2.78
C LEU A 475 -41.86 10.30 -1.72
N GLN A 476 -42.77 9.38 -2.03
CA GLN A 476 -43.74 8.84 -1.06
C GLN A 476 -43.06 8.05 0.07
N GLY A 477 -41.92 7.43 -0.21
CA GLY A 477 -41.09 6.75 0.79
C GLY A 477 -40.35 7.69 1.74
N GLN A 478 -40.25 9.00 1.42
CA GLN A 478 -39.58 9.97 2.29
C GLN A 478 -40.47 10.33 3.48
N THR A 479 -40.08 9.90 4.69
CA THR A 479 -40.87 10.09 5.92
C THR A 479 -40.95 11.54 6.41
N GLN A 480 -40.16 12.46 5.85
CA GLN A 480 -40.00 13.83 6.32
C GLN A 480 -40.15 14.90 5.21
N ILE A 481 -40.88 14.58 4.12
CA ILE A 481 -41.16 15.54 3.05
C ILE A 481 -42.36 16.43 3.39
N THR A 482 -42.24 17.75 3.16
CA THR A 482 -43.36 18.68 3.33
C THR A 482 -44.23 18.72 2.06
N LYS A 483 -45.50 19.14 2.19
CA LYS A 483 -46.39 19.30 1.03
C LYS A 483 -45.87 20.31 0.02
N GLU A 484 -45.28 21.40 0.50
CA GLU A 484 -44.68 22.45 -0.33
C GLU A 484 -43.47 21.91 -1.08
N SER A 485 -42.56 21.20 -0.40
CA SER A 485 -41.42 20.54 -1.04
C SER A 485 -41.86 19.50 -2.07
N LEU A 486 -42.90 18.72 -1.78
CA LEU A 486 -43.44 17.74 -2.73
C LEU A 486 -44.00 18.42 -3.99
N ALA A 487 -44.80 19.48 -3.84
CA ALA A 487 -45.37 20.22 -4.96
C ALA A 487 -44.26 20.86 -5.81
N TYR A 488 -43.27 21.47 -5.15
CA TYR A 488 -42.09 22.01 -5.81
C TYR A 488 -41.33 20.96 -6.61
N ILE A 489 -41.00 19.80 -6.01
CA ILE A 489 -40.31 18.71 -6.72
C ILE A 489 -41.13 18.19 -7.91
N GLN A 490 -42.46 18.12 -7.78
CA GLN A 490 -43.33 17.73 -8.90
C GLN A 490 -43.24 18.71 -10.08
N THR A 491 -43.07 20.01 -9.84
CA THR A 491 -42.85 21.00 -10.91
C THR A 491 -41.51 20.76 -11.61
N LEU A 492 -40.44 20.48 -10.87
CA LEU A 492 -39.13 20.13 -11.43
C LEU A 492 -39.20 18.86 -12.30
N LEU A 493 -39.92 17.83 -11.85
CA LEU A 493 -40.11 16.60 -12.61
C LEU A 493 -40.85 16.85 -13.93
N ALA A 494 -41.85 17.72 -13.94
CA ALA A 494 -42.58 18.05 -15.17
C ALA A 494 -41.68 18.69 -16.24
N GLN A 495 -40.69 19.49 -15.83
CA GLN A 495 -39.74 20.16 -16.73
C GLN A 495 -38.79 19.20 -17.43
N VAL A 496 -38.50 18.04 -16.83
CA VAL A 496 -37.70 16.96 -17.46
C VAL A 496 -38.53 16.12 -18.44
N ILE A 497 -39.85 16.08 -18.24
CA ILE A 497 -40.74 15.12 -18.90
C ILE A 497 -41.47 15.74 -20.10
N SER A 498 -41.70 17.05 -20.12
CA SER A 498 -42.46 17.72 -21.19
C SER A 498 -41.79 17.70 -22.56
N GLU A 499 -40.56 17.18 -22.70
CA GLU A 499 -39.77 17.19 -23.94
C GLU A 499 -39.10 15.83 -24.26
N GLN A 500 -39.49 14.74 -23.58
CA GLN A 500 -39.24 13.35 -24.02
C GLN A 500 -40.44 12.84 -24.82
#